data_AF-A0A812HRA3-F1
#
_entry.id   AF-A0A812HRA3-F1
#
_cell.length_a   1.000
_cell.length_b   1.000
_cell.length_c   1.000
_cell.angle_alpha   90.00
_cell.angle_beta   90.00
_cell.angle_gamma   90.00
#
_symmetry.space_group_name_H-M   'P 1'
#
loop_
_entity.id
_entity.type
_entity.pdbx_description
1 polymer ?
#
loop_
_entity_poly.entity_id
_entity_poly.type
_entity_poly.pdbx_seq_one_letter_code
_entity_poly.pdbx_strand_id
1 'polypeptide(L)'
;AFGKVAKEHIAEYGEGNDKRLTGKHETCDINTFKYGVANRGASIRIPRDAEKAGRGYMEDRRPAANCDPYRVTNIIMKTTGECLNAEIVEAGAKTHTAFVFIKPHAVTDKVKTLVKDKLTEGGLTIKSEGAIKAEVIDKKKLIDIHYGAIAAKAVMKKPSELTVQEKAQAEFEKQFGVAWSKVMEDGLVFNAMDGAKKLGISPDELGKKYDALKKGETIIKFGGGFYCGKVDSIYVINGFYMNMRSKFTAPGTSIYYYEVEWPADKMKWEDFRGKFLGPTDPAAAPAGSLRGLIYK
;
A
#
# COMPACT_ATOMS: atom_id res chain seq x y z
N ALA A 1 -28.17 -3.80 0.38
CA ALA A 1 -27.87 -2.88 1.49
C ALA A 1 -28.35 -1.46 1.16
N PHE A 2 -27.56 -0.69 0.40
CA PHE A 2 -27.76 0.73 0.11
C PHE A 2 -29.14 1.14 -0.40
N GLY A 3 -29.82 0.32 -1.20
CA GLY A 3 -31.15 0.66 -1.71
C GLY A 3 -32.22 0.80 -0.63
N LYS A 4 -32.11 0.01 0.45
CA LYS A 4 -33.07 0.04 1.57
C LYS A 4 -32.97 1.33 2.39
N VAL A 5 -31.74 1.87 2.49
CA VAL A 5 -31.39 3.05 3.29
C VAL A 5 -31.02 4.25 2.41
N ALA A 6 -31.50 4.28 1.16
CA ALA A 6 -31.06 5.26 0.17
C ALA A 6 -31.31 6.71 0.62
N LYS A 7 -32.45 6.96 1.28
CA LYS A 7 -32.82 8.29 1.80
C LYS A 7 -31.89 8.76 2.91
N GLU A 8 -31.49 7.87 3.81
CA GLU A 8 -30.55 8.17 4.90
C GLU A 8 -29.19 8.58 4.34
N HIS A 9 -28.68 7.85 3.34
CA HIS A 9 -27.46 8.23 2.63
C HIS A 9 -27.58 9.60 1.96
N ILE A 10 -28.68 9.87 1.25
CA ILE A 10 -28.87 11.16 0.56
C ILE A 10 -28.84 12.34 1.54
N ALA A 11 -29.37 12.19 2.76
CA ALA A 11 -29.33 13.22 3.79
C ALA A 11 -27.89 13.60 4.22
N GLU A 12 -26.94 12.67 4.10
CA GLU A 12 -25.53 12.86 4.43
C GLU A 12 -24.68 13.33 3.23
N TYR A 13 -25.24 13.29 2.02
CA TYR A 13 -24.49 13.40 0.76
C TYR A 13 -24.36 14.83 0.20
N GLY A 14 -24.54 15.83 1.06
CA GLY A 14 -24.40 17.24 0.73
C GLY A 14 -25.72 17.92 0.39
N GLU A 15 -25.77 19.23 0.62
CA GLU A 15 -26.96 20.06 0.41
C GLU A 15 -27.22 20.34 -1.08
N GLY A 16 -28.49 20.52 -1.44
CA GLY A 16 -28.92 20.87 -2.81
C GLY A 16 -28.72 19.74 -3.83
N ASN A 17 -28.54 18.51 -3.37
CA ASN A 17 -28.21 17.37 -4.22
C ASN A 17 -29.37 16.98 -5.17
N ASP A 18 -30.61 17.36 -4.85
CA ASP A 18 -31.81 17.23 -5.68
C ASP A 18 -31.68 17.94 -7.03
N LYS A 19 -30.98 19.07 -7.06
CA LYS A 19 -30.71 19.83 -8.30
C LYS A 19 -29.76 19.09 -9.24
N ARG A 20 -28.91 18.21 -8.69
CA ARG A 20 -27.90 17.44 -9.43
C ARG A 20 -28.42 16.05 -9.80
N LEU A 21 -28.99 15.32 -8.84
CA LEU A 21 -29.48 13.95 -8.98
C LEU A 21 -30.87 13.92 -9.61
N THR A 22 -30.93 14.24 -10.90
CA THR A 22 -32.19 14.40 -11.66
C THR A 22 -32.48 13.22 -12.60
N GLY A 23 -31.58 12.23 -12.66
CA GLY A 23 -31.63 11.16 -13.66
C GLY A 23 -31.06 11.55 -15.04
N LYS A 24 -30.67 12.82 -15.21
CA LYS A 24 -29.99 13.34 -16.41
C LYS A 24 -28.49 13.47 -16.16
N HIS A 25 -27.71 13.69 -17.23
CA HIS A 25 -26.27 14.02 -17.15
C HIS A 25 -25.43 13.02 -16.34
N GLU A 26 -25.56 11.72 -16.64
CA GLU A 26 -24.83 10.66 -15.94
C GLU A 26 -25.10 10.59 -14.42
N THR A 27 -26.32 10.92 -14.00
CA THR A 27 -26.80 10.76 -12.61
C THR A 27 -28.04 9.89 -12.54
N CYS A 28 -28.32 9.34 -11.35
CA CYS A 28 -29.61 8.74 -11.04
C CYS A 28 -30.53 9.77 -10.39
N ASP A 29 -31.84 9.65 -10.58
CA ASP A 29 -32.83 10.46 -9.87
C ASP A 29 -32.72 10.26 -8.34
N ILE A 30 -32.82 11.35 -7.57
CA ILE A 30 -32.60 11.34 -6.11
C ILE A 30 -33.55 10.41 -5.35
N ASN A 31 -34.76 10.20 -5.88
CA ASN A 31 -35.78 9.36 -5.25
C ASN A 31 -35.69 7.89 -5.72
N THR A 32 -34.82 7.61 -6.69
CA THR A 32 -34.68 6.31 -7.32
C THR A 32 -33.33 5.69 -6.96
N PHE A 33 -33.33 4.45 -6.48
CA PHE A 33 -32.09 3.70 -6.28
C PHE A 33 -31.89 2.67 -7.40
N LYS A 34 -30.76 2.76 -8.10
CA LYS A 34 -30.33 1.78 -9.10
C LYS A 34 -28.86 1.44 -8.91
N TYR A 35 -28.50 0.19 -9.16
CA TYR A 35 -27.10 -0.20 -9.34
C TYR A 35 -26.94 -0.95 -10.66
N GLY A 36 -25.74 -0.94 -11.24
CA GLY A 36 -25.47 -1.67 -12.47
C GLY A 36 -24.02 -1.68 -12.89
N VAL A 37 -23.69 -2.65 -13.72
CA VAL A 37 -22.35 -2.84 -14.27
C VAL A 37 -22.11 -1.83 -15.38
N ALA A 38 -21.00 -1.10 -15.29
CA ALA A 38 -20.62 -0.03 -16.20
C ALA A 38 -21.67 1.08 -16.38
N ASN A 39 -22.70 1.13 -15.52
CA ASN A 39 -23.85 2.01 -15.72
C ASN A 39 -23.62 3.36 -15.05
N ARG A 40 -23.32 4.39 -15.86
CA ARG A 40 -23.20 5.77 -15.39
C ARG A 40 -24.56 6.48 -15.17
N GLY A 41 -25.69 5.83 -15.39
CA GLY A 41 -27.01 6.35 -14.97
C GLY A 41 -27.46 5.80 -13.62
N ALA A 42 -26.69 4.89 -13.02
CA ALA A 42 -27.03 4.25 -11.76
C ALA A 42 -26.52 5.07 -10.56
N SER A 43 -27.19 4.89 -9.41
CA SER A 43 -26.76 5.42 -8.11
C SER A 43 -25.43 4.82 -7.68
N ILE A 44 -25.29 3.49 -7.83
CA ILE A 44 -24.04 2.76 -7.61
C ILE A 44 -23.59 2.10 -8.91
N ARG A 45 -22.35 2.34 -9.31
CA ARG A 45 -21.73 1.73 -10.49
C ARG A 45 -20.77 0.63 -10.07
N ILE A 46 -20.85 -0.52 -10.72
CA ILE A 46 -19.85 -1.59 -10.62
C ILE A 46 -18.96 -1.49 -11.86
N PRO A 47 -17.64 -1.24 -11.73
CA PRO A 47 -16.72 -1.24 -12.86
C PRO A 47 -16.67 -2.60 -13.59
N ARG A 48 -16.49 -2.60 -14.92
CA ARG A 48 -16.39 -3.84 -15.71
C ARG A 48 -15.27 -4.75 -15.23
N ASP A 49 -14.13 -4.16 -14.86
CA ASP A 49 -12.99 -4.94 -14.36
C ASP A 49 -13.29 -5.59 -13.01
N ALA A 50 -14.08 -4.92 -12.15
CA ALA A 50 -14.49 -5.47 -10.87
C ALA A 50 -15.47 -6.64 -11.04
N GLU A 51 -16.45 -6.50 -11.94
CA GLU A 51 -17.35 -7.59 -12.30
C GLU A 51 -16.59 -8.77 -12.90
N LYS A 52 -15.75 -8.52 -13.92
CA LYS A 52 -14.95 -9.55 -14.60
C LYS A 52 -14.02 -10.29 -13.64
N ALA A 53 -13.45 -9.60 -12.66
CA ALA A 53 -12.55 -10.22 -11.68
C ALA A 53 -13.27 -10.91 -10.53
N GLY A 54 -14.60 -10.76 -10.39
CA GLY A 54 -15.36 -11.22 -9.22
C GLY A 54 -14.95 -10.55 -7.90
N ARG A 55 -14.16 -9.47 -7.98
CA ARG A 55 -13.62 -8.71 -6.86
C ARG A 55 -13.21 -7.32 -7.33
N GLY A 56 -13.25 -6.32 -6.46
CA GLY A 56 -12.84 -4.97 -6.79
C GLY A 56 -13.51 -3.96 -5.88
N TYR A 57 -14.06 -2.91 -6.48
CA TYR A 57 -14.75 -1.84 -5.77
C TYR A 57 -16.09 -1.52 -6.42
N MET A 58 -16.93 -0.78 -5.70
CA MET A 58 -18.13 -0.14 -6.22
C MET A 58 -17.98 1.37 -6.11
N GLU A 59 -18.64 2.10 -6.99
CA GLU A 59 -18.64 3.56 -7.01
C GLU A 59 -20.02 4.08 -6.61
N ASP A 60 -20.15 4.66 -5.42
CA ASP A 60 -21.35 5.43 -5.06
C ASP A 60 -21.26 6.83 -5.69
N ARG A 61 -22.17 7.12 -6.62
CA ARG A 61 -22.14 8.34 -7.46
C ARG A 61 -23.09 9.42 -6.95
N ARG A 62 -23.73 9.17 -5.80
CA ARG A 62 -24.69 10.06 -5.17
C ARG A 62 -24.08 11.14 -4.25
N PRO A 63 -22.87 11.03 -3.67
CA PRO A 63 -22.27 12.15 -2.94
C PRO A 63 -22.07 13.38 -3.83
N ALA A 64 -22.44 14.56 -3.33
CA ALA A 64 -22.19 15.84 -3.99
C ALA A 64 -20.77 16.36 -3.69
N ALA A 65 -20.30 17.34 -4.47
CA ALA A 65 -18.96 17.91 -4.30
C ALA A 65 -18.78 18.66 -2.95
N ASN A 66 -19.89 19.15 -2.36
CA ASN A 66 -19.93 19.82 -1.06
C ASN A 66 -20.23 18.87 0.12
N CYS A 67 -20.24 17.55 -0.11
CA CYS A 67 -20.51 16.61 0.98
C CYS A 67 -19.41 16.65 2.04
N ASP A 68 -19.78 16.39 3.29
CA ASP A 68 -18.79 16.16 4.35
C ASP A 68 -18.22 14.74 4.19
N PRO A 69 -16.91 14.60 3.89
CA PRO A 69 -16.32 13.30 3.65
C PRO A 69 -16.37 12.38 4.87
N TYR A 70 -16.39 12.90 6.10
CA TYR A 70 -16.50 12.09 7.31
C TYR A 70 -17.89 11.49 7.47
N ARG A 71 -18.92 12.28 7.17
CA ARG A 71 -20.32 11.83 7.23
C ARG A 71 -20.61 10.79 6.15
N VAL A 72 -20.18 11.06 4.91
CA VAL A 72 -20.34 10.13 3.76
C VAL A 72 -19.61 8.81 4.03
N THR A 73 -18.36 8.86 4.48
CA THR A 73 -17.59 7.63 4.76
C THR A 73 -18.18 6.84 5.92
N ASN A 74 -18.61 7.51 6.99
CA ASN A 74 -19.27 6.86 8.13
C ASN A 74 -20.53 6.08 7.71
N ILE A 75 -21.45 6.72 6.98
CA ILE A 75 -22.71 6.06 6.59
C ILE A 75 -22.50 4.93 5.57
N ILE A 76 -21.53 5.07 4.66
CA ILE A 76 -21.12 3.98 3.76
C ILE A 76 -20.62 2.78 4.56
N MET A 77 -19.71 3.01 5.51
CA MET A 77 -19.10 1.94 6.31
C MET A 77 -20.12 1.28 7.25
N LYS A 78 -21.04 2.05 7.83
CA LYS A 78 -22.14 1.52 8.64
C LYS A 78 -22.99 0.53 7.82
N THR A 79 -23.49 0.99 6.68
CA THR A 79 -24.38 0.19 5.81
C THR A 79 -23.69 -1.05 5.24
N THR A 80 -22.41 -0.97 4.87
CA THR A 80 -21.67 -2.16 4.42
C THR A 80 -21.34 -3.09 5.57
N GLY A 81 -21.02 -2.57 6.76
CA GLY A 81 -20.79 -3.35 7.97
C GLY A 81 -22.01 -4.18 8.38
N GLU A 82 -23.21 -3.62 8.27
CA GLU A 82 -24.48 -4.33 8.52
C GLU A 82 -24.73 -5.51 7.55
N CYS A 83 -24.00 -5.60 6.43
CA CYS A 83 -24.08 -6.72 5.50
C CYS A 83 -23.18 -7.89 5.89
N LEU A 84 -22.24 -7.66 6.80
CA LEU A 84 -21.40 -8.72 7.32
C LEU A 84 -22.27 -9.62 8.20
N ASN A 85 -22.14 -10.93 8.05
CA ASN A 85 -22.84 -11.84 8.94
C ASN A 85 -22.29 -11.68 10.37
N ALA A 86 -23.14 -11.92 11.37
CA ALA A 86 -22.76 -11.76 12.78
C ALA A 86 -21.53 -12.61 13.13
N GLU A 87 -21.42 -13.80 12.54
CA GLU A 87 -20.29 -14.72 12.74
C GLU A 87 -18.94 -14.15 12.26
N ILE A 88 -18.88 -13.49 11.10
CA ILE A 88 -17.66 -12.85 10.56
C ILE A 88 -17.28 -11.66 11.43
N VAL A 89 -18.27 -10.85 11.85
CA VAL A 89 -18.02 -9.70 12.72
C VAL A 89 -17.48 -10.16 14.07
N GLU A 90 -18.11 -11.18 14.65
CA GLU A 90 -17.70 -11.75 15.93
C GLU A 90 -16.31 -12.41 15.84
N ALA A 91 -16.05 -13.17 14.77
CA ALA A 91 -14.73 -13.77 14.53
C ALA A 91 -13.65 -12.71 14.34
N GLY A 92 -13.92 -11.64 13.57
CA GLY A 92 -12.97 -10.54 13.34
C GLY A 92 -12.71 -9.68 14.57
N ALA A 93 -13.67 -9.60 15.51
CA ALA A 93 -13.50 -8.91 16.78
C ALA A 93 -12.73 -9.75 17.81
N LYS A 94 -12.81 -11.08 17.72
CA LYS A 94 -12.21 -12.01 18.69
C LYS A 94 -10.85 -12.54 18.27
N THR A 95 -10.49 -12.45 16.99
CA THR A 95 -9.27 -13.07 16.47
C THR A 95 -8.48 -12.09 15.62
N HIS A 96 -7.21 -11.92 15.95
CA HIS A 96 -6.24 -11.28 15.07
C HIS A 96 -5.58 -12.31 14.17
N THR A 97 -5.23 -11.92 12.95
CA THR A 97 -4.47 -12.74 12.01
C THR A 97 -3.32 -11.93 11.40
N ALA A 98 -2.20 -12.59 11.11
CA ALA A 98 -1.05 -11.96 10.47
C ALA A 98 -0.33 -12.91 9.52
N PHE A 99 0.20 -12.35 8.43
CA PHE A 99 1.20 -12.99 7.59
C PHE A 99 2.58 -12.48 8.02
N VAL A 100 3.34 -13.32 8.74
CA VAL A 100 4.68 -13.01 9.24
C VAL A 100 5.69 -13.71 8.33
N PHE A 101 6.73 -13.03 7.87
CA PHE A 101 7.78 -13.70 7.10
C PHE A 101 9.19 -13.26 7.48
N ILE A 102 10.10 -14.22 7.41
CA ILE A 102 11.54 -14.03 7.53
C ILE A 102 12.06 -13.55 6.17
N LYS A 103 12.79 -12.42 6.18
CA LYS A 103 13.41 -11.86 4.97
C LYS A 103 14.55 -12.76 4.48
N PRO A 104 14.88 -12.73 3.18
CA PRO A 104 15.76 -13.76 2.60
C PRO A 104 17.14 -13.89 3.23
N HIS A 105 17.78 -12.77 3.59
CA HIS A 105 19.09 -12.78 4.27
C HIS A 105 19.06 -13.39 5.69
N ALA A 106 17.88 -13.54 6.30
CA ALA A 106 17.71 -14.10 7.64
C ALA A 106 17.10 -15.52 7.61
N VAL A 107 16.80 -16.08 6.43
CA VAL A 107 16.23 -17.43 6.33
C VAL A 107 17.33 -18.45 6.61
N THR A 108 17.38 -18.91 7.86
CA THR A 108 18.20 -20.02 8.34
C THR A 108 17.34 -20.94 9.19
N ASP A 109 17.73 -22.20 9.37
CA ASP A 109 16.93 -23.12 10.20
C ASP A 109 16.87 -22.66 11.65
N LYS A 110 17.95 -22.07 12.19
CA LYS A 110 17.95 -21.46 13.52
C LYS A 110 16.91 -20.34 13.66
N VAL A 111 16.82 -19.44 12.68
CA VAL A 111 15.84 -18.34 12.71
C VAL A 111 14.42 -18.86 12.51
N LYS A 112 14.20 -19.87 11.65
CA LYS A 112 12.89 -20.52 11.49
C LYS A 112 12.42 -21.16 12.80
N THR A 113 13.29 -21.92 13.46
CA THR A 113 13.00 -22.52 14.77
C THR A 113 12.69 -21.45 15.81
N LEU A 114 13.54 -20.43 15.94
CA LEU A 114 13.32 -19.32 16.87
C LEU A 114 11.98 -18.61 16.63
N VAL A 115 11.64 -18.30 15.37
CA VAL A 115 10.37 -17.64 15.04
C VAL A 115 9.20 -18.53 15.37
N LYS A 116 9.26 -19.80 14.98
CA LYS A 116 8.21 -20.79 15.26
C LYS A 116 7.98 -20.95 16.76
N ASP A 117 9.04 -21.19 17.52
CA ASP A 117 8.99 -21.38 18.97
C ASP A 117 8.40 -20.13 19.64
N LYS A 118 8.89 -18.94 19.29
CA LYS A 118 8.38 -17.69 19.87
C LYS A 118 6.90 -17.46 19.57
N LEU A 119 6.44 -17.75 18.34
CA LEU A 119 5.04 -17.67 17.95
C LEU A 119 4.17 -18.60 18.81
N THR A 120 4.60 -19.86 18.96
CA THR A 120 3.88 -20.86 19.76
C THR A 120 3.93 -20.55 21.26
N GLU A 121 5.03 -20.06 21.81
CA GLU A 121 5.17 -19.62 23.20
C GLU A 121 4.33 -18.37 23.50
N GLY A 122 4.23 -17.44 22.53
CA GLY A 122 3.27 -16.34 22.57
C GLY A 122 1.81 -16.82 22.48
N GLY A 123 1.62 -18.12 22.25
CA GLY A 123 0.38 -18.84 22.00
C GLY A 123 -0.44 -18.23 20.88
N LEU A 124 0.25 -17.92 19.79
CA LEU A 124 -0.32 -17.76 18.47
C LEU A 124 -0.40 -19.15 17.82
N THR A 125 -1.49 -19.38 17.08
CA THR A 125 -1.68 -20.60 16.31
C THR A 125 -1.11 -20.39 14.91
N ILE A 126 -0.15 -21.22 14.50
CA ILE A 126 0.36 -21.24 13.12
C ILE A 126 -0.60 -22.06 12.26
N LYS A 127 -1.27 -21.40 11.31
CA LYS A 127 -2.24 -22.01 10.39
C LYS A 127 -1.59 -22.62 9.18
N SER A 128 -0.56 -21.97 8.67
CA SER A 128 0.30 -22.51 7.61
C SER A 128 1.67 -21.86 7.69
N GLU A 129 2.69 -22.56 7.18
CA GLU A 129 4.03 -22.02 7.03
C GLU A 129 4.65 -22.57 5.74
N GLY A 130 5.63 -21.86 5.17
CA GLY A 130 6.26 -22.33 3.95
C GLY A 130 7.29 -21.37 3.36
N ALA A 131 7.99 -21.86 2.33
CA ALA A 131 8.94 -21.05 1.58
C ALA A 131 8.30 -20.51 0.29
N ILE A 132 8.52 -19.23 -0.01
CA ILE A 132 8.20 -18.66 -1.32
C ILE A 132 9.53 -18.24 -1.95
N LYS A 133 9.91 -18.95 -3.03
CA LYS A 133 11.18 -18.74 -3.72
C LYS A 133 11.19 -17.46 -4.55
N ALA A 134 12.38 -16.89 -4.75
CA ALA A 134 12.61 -15.68 -5.51
C ALA A 134 11.95 -15.70 -6.91
N GLU A 135 11.97 -16.84 -7.59
CA GLU A 135 11.40 -16.98 -8.94
C GLU A 135 9.87 -16.80 -8.94
N VAL A 136 9.21 -17.29 -7.88
CA VAL A 136 7.77 -17.09 -7.70
C VAL A 136 7.47 -15.65 -7.33
N ILE A 137 8.27 -15.05 -6.43
CA ILE A 137 8.14 -13.65 -6.03
C ILE A 137 8.26 -12.74 -7.25
N ASP A 138 9.26 -12.96 -8.09
CA ASP A 138 9.51 -12.15 -9.28
C ASP A 138 8.41 -12.34 -10.34
N LYS A 139 8.12 -13.60 -10.70
CA LYS A 139 7.11 -13.93 -11.73
C LYS A 139 5.72 -13.39 -11.38
N LYS A 140 5.31 -13.50 -10.11
CA LYS A 140 4.00 -13.02 -9.64
C LYS A 140 4.03 -11.58 -9.12
N LYS A 141 5.20 -10.91 -9.15
CA LYS A 141 5.40 -9.55 -8.64
C LYS A 141 4.94 -9.39 -7.18
N LEU A 142 5.12 -10.42 -6.35
CA LEU A 142 4.55 -10.47 -5.00
C LEU A 142 5.08 -9.33 -4.11
N ILE A 143 6.39 -9.04 -4.23
CA ILE A 143 7.00 -7.97 -3.46
C ILE A 143 6.57 -6.58 -3.95
N ASP A 144 6.33 -6.44 -5.26
CA ASP A 144 5.81 -5.22 -5.85
C ASP A 144 4.36 -4.95 -5.42
N ILE A 145 3.54 -6.00 -5.34
CA ILE A 145 2.19 -5.93 -4.79
C ILE A 145 2.23 -5.55 -3.30
N HIS A 146 3.10 -6.20 -2.52
CA HIS A 146 3.23 -5.94 -1.09
C HIS A 146 3.64 -4.50 -0.77
N TYR A 147 4.61 -3.95 -1.51
CA TYR A 147 5.05 -2.55 -1.33
C TYR A 147 4.22 -1.52 -2.11
N GLY A 148 3.25 -1.99 -2.91
CA GLY A 148 2.18 -1.22 -3.53
C GLY A 148 2.60 0.15 -4.04
N ALA A 149 2.24 1.20 -3.31
CA ALA A 149 2.44 2.59 -3.72
C ALA A 149 3.91 3.02 -3.89
N ILE A 150 4.87 2.36 -3.22
CA ILE A 150 6.30 2.64 -3.38
C ILE A 150 6.80 1.99 -4.67
N ALA A 151 6.47 0.71 -4.85
CA ALA A 151 6.81 -0.06 -6.05
C ALA A 151 6.21 0.60 -7.30
N ALA A 152 4.94 0.98 -7.26
CA ALA A 152 4.26 1.63 -8.37
C ALA A 152 5.00 2.90 -8.84
N LYS A 153 5.48 3.75 -7.93
CA LYS A 153 6.27 4.95 -8.29
C LYS A 153 7.65 4.62 -8.86
N ALA A 154 8.26 3.53 -8.40
CA ALA A 154 9.60 3.13 -8.82
C ALA A 154 9.64 2.36 -10.16
N VAL A 155 8.57 1.62 -10.48
CA VAL A 155 8.58 0.68 -11.62
C VAL A 155 7.39 0.75 -12.58
N MET A 156 6.27 1.36 -12.20
CA MET A 156 5.04 1.34 -13.02
C MET A 156 4.65 2.70 -13.57
N LYS A 157 4.67 3.74 -12.73
CA LYS A 157 4.24 5.10 -13.08
C LYS A 157 5.38 5.88 -13.72
N LYS A 158 5.06 6.67 -14.74
CA LYS A 158 5.94 7.70 -15.28
C LYS A 158 5.95 8.93 -14.38
N PRO A 159 7.03 9.72 -14.38
CA PRO A 159 7.10 10.96 -13.61
C PRO A 159 5.94 11.92 -13.88
N SER A 160 5.43 11.99 -15.11
CA SER A 160 4.28 12.83 -15.50
C SER A 160 2.96 12.40 -14.85
N GLU A 161 2.85 11.16 -14.36
CA GLU A 161 1.68 10.63 -13.66
C GLU A 161 1.77 10.84 -12.13
N LEU A 162 2.84 11.48 -11.65
CA LEU A 162 3.11 11.69 -10.24
C LEU A 162 2.94 13.16 -9.87
N THR A 163 2.12 13.41 -8.85
CA THR A 163 1.94 14.74 -8.30
C THR A 163 3.02 15.04 -7.26
N VAL A 164 3.85 16.04 -7.53
CA VAL A 164 4.80 16.62 -6.56
C VAL A 164 4.20 17.94 -6.07
N GLN A 165 3.99 18.08 -4.76
CA GLN A 165 3.40 19.29 -4.18
C GLN A 165 4.30 20.51 -4.37
N GLU A 166 3.71 21.71 -4.50
CA GLU A 166 4.45 22.96 -4.72
C GLU A 166 5.58 23.17 -3.71
N LYS A 167 5.31 22.91 -2.42
CA LYS A 167 6.33 22.97 -1.37
C LYS A 167 7.52 22.06 -1.66
N ALA A 168 7.26 20.81 -2.08
CA ALA A 168 8.30 19.85 -2.41
C ALA A 168 9.07 20.24 -3.69
N GLN A 169 8.43 20.91 -4.65
CA GLN A 169 9.10 21.46 -5.84
C GLN A 169 10.03 22.62 -5.46
N ALA A 170 9.60 23.51 -4.57
CA ALA A 170 10.45 24.59 -4.07
C ALA A 170 11.66 24.07 -3.28
N GLU A 171 11.46 23.04 -2.45
CA GLU A 171 12.56 22.36 -1.74
C GLU A 171 13.51 21.64 -2.71
N PHE A 172 13.00 21.02 -3.77
CA PHE A 172 13.80 20.43 -4.84
C PHE A 172 14.70 21.47 -5.51
N GLU A 173 14.14 22.61 -5.89
CA GLU A 173 14.89 23.69 -6.54
C GLU A 173 15.97 24.25 -5.61
N LYS A 174 15.63 24.48 -4.33
CA LYS A 174 16.61 24.90 -3.32
C LYS A 174 17.77 23.91 -3.19
N GLN A 175 17.49 22.61 -3.24
CA GLN A 175 18.50 21.57 -3.05
C GLN A 175 19.36 21.33 -4.29
N PHE A 176 18.75 21.29 -5.48
CA PHE A 176 19.45 20.90 -6.71
C PHE A 176 19.81 22.08 -7.62
N GLY A 177 19.37 23.30 -7.29
CA GLY A 177 19.65 24.51 -8.06
C GLY A 177 18.92 24.57 -9.41
N VAL A 178 17.89 23.74 -9.61
CA VAL A 178 17.10 23.69 -10.84
C VAL A 178 15.63 23.45 -10.52
N ALA A 179 14.74 24.18 -11.19
CA ALA A 179 13.30 24.04 -11.01
C ALA A 179 12.81 22.63 -11.38
N TRP A 180 11.86 22.10 -10.61
CA TRP A 180 11.25 20.80 -10.89
C TRP A 180 10.59 20.74 -12.28
N SER A 181 9.89 21.81 -12.68
CA SER A 181 9.28 21.93 -14.01
C SER A 181 10.32 21.82 -15.13
N LYS A 182 11.51 22.39 -14.92
CA LYS A 182 12.58 22.38 -15.92
C LYS A 182 13.16 20.98 -16.13
N VAL A 183 13.45 20.24 -15.05
CA VAL A 183 13.95 18.86 -15.19
C VAL A 183 12.90 17.90 -15.79
N MET A 184 11.62 18.18 -15.59
CA MET A 184 10.52 17.47 -16.24
C MET A 184 10.45 17.78 -17.74
N GLU A 185 10.54 19.05 -18.11
CA GLU A 185 10.59 19.52 -19.51
C GLU A 185 11.79 18.93 -20.26
N ASP A 186 12.97 18.93 -19.63
CA ASP A 186 14.21 18.41 -20.20
C ASP A 186 14.25 16.87 -20.25
N GLY A 187 13.22 16.19 -19.73
CA GLY A 187 13.15 14.73 -19.70
C GLY A 187 14.27 14.08 -18.87
N LEU A 188 14.70 14.74 -17.79
CA LEU A 188 15.78 14.28 -16.91
C LEU A 188 15.29 13.47 -15.71
N VAL A 189 13.97 13.40 -15.51
CA VAL A 189 13.35 12.66 -14.41
C VAL A 189 12.87 11.30 -14.90
N PHE A 190 13.15 10.25 -14.14
CA PHE A 190 12.74 8.89 -14.44
C PHE A 190 12.25 8.17 -13.17
N ASN A 191 11.36 7.20 -13.31
CA ASN A 191 11.23 6.17 -12.28
C ASN A 191 12.51 5.32 -12.25
N ALA A 192 12.70 4.53 -11.21
CA ALA A 192 13.91 3.73 -11.03
C ALA A 192 14.17 2.74 -12.18
N MET A 193 13.14 2.08 -12.70
CA MET A 193 13.29 1.11 -13.81
C MET A 193 13.72 1.80 -15.12
N ASP A 194 13.04 2.88 -15.49
CA ASP A 194 13.35 3.65 -16.69
C ASP A 194 14.69 4.38 -16.55
N GLY A 195 15.03 4.83 -15.34
CA GLY A 195 16.32 5.47 -15.04
C GLY A 195 17.47 4.49 -15.23
N ALA A 196 17.32 3.23 -14.82
CA ALA A 196 18.34 2.20 -15.02
C ALA A 196 18.56 1.96 -16.51
N LYS A 197 17.46 1.83 -17.28
CA LYS A 197 17.50 1.72 -18.74
C LYS A 197 18.16 2.94 -19.40
N LYS A 198 17.85 4.16 -18.94
CA LYS A 198 18.42 5.41 -19.47
C LYS A 198 19.94 5.50 -19.25
N LEU A 199 20.42 5.02 -18.11
CA LEU A 199 21.84 4.97 -17.77
C LEU A 199 22.57 3.77 -18.36
N GLY A 200 21.86 2.81 -18.97
CA GLY A 200 22.46 1.59 -19.50
C GLY A 200 23.01 0.64 -18.43
N ILE A 201 22.47 0.71 -17.20
CA ILE A 201 22.88 -0.11 -16.06
C ILE A 201 21.74 -1.03 -15.62
N SER A 202 22.08 -2.08 -14.88
CA SER A 202 21.08 -2.95 -14.26
C SER A 202 20.29 -2.21 -13.16
N PRO A 203 19.04 -2.64 -12.87
CA PRO A 203 18.28 -2.12 -11.73
C PRO A 203 19.04 -2.20 -10.40
N ASP A 204 19.79 -3.29 -10.18
CA ASP A 204 20.58 -3.48 -8.96
C ASP A 204 21.72 -2.46 -8.84
N GLU A 205 22.44 -2.19 -9.93
CA GLU A 205 23.47 -1.15 -9.99
C GLU A 205 22.90 0.24 -9.73
N LEU A 206 21.74 0.58 -10.31
CA LEU A 206 21.04 1.82 -10.01
C LEU A 206 20.67 1.90 -8.52
N GLY A 207 20.16 0.81 -7.96
CA GLY A 207 19.84 0.72 -6.53
C GLY A 207 21.06 1.00 -5.65
N LYS A 208 22.22 0.40 -5.98
CA LYS A 208 23.49 0.64 -5.27
C LYS A 208 23.95 2.10 -5.36
N LYS A 209 23.89 2.70 -6.55
CA LYS A 209 24.20 4.13 -6.73
C LYS A 209 23.25 5.02 -5.91
N TYR A 210 21.96 4.66 -5.89
CA TYR A 210 20.95 5.40 -5.15
C TYR A 210 21.13 5.31 -3.62
N ASP A 211 21.51 4.15 -3.11
CA ASP A 211 21.75 3.95 -1.67
C ASP A 211 23.00 4.70 -1.17
N ALA A 212 23.93 5.05 -2.07
CA ALA A 212 25.09 5.88 -1.75
C ALA A 212 24.76 7.39 -1.67
N LEU A 213 23.53 7.80 -2.02
CA LEU A 213 23.10 9.19 -1.96
C LEU A 213 22.93 9.69 -0.52
N LYS A 214 23.23 10.97 -0.31
CA LYS A 214 23.20 11.62 1.01
C LYS A 214 21.95 12.48 1.17
N LYS A 215 21.18 12.21 2.23
CA LYS A 215 19.94 12.95 2.54
C LYS A 215 20.23 14.44 2.71
N GLY A 216 19.43 15.27 2.04
CA GLY A 216 19.58 16.73 2.07
C GLY A 216 20.66 17.27 1.13
N GLU A 217 21.45 16.40 0.49
CA GLU A 217 22.42 16.77 -0.54
C GLU A 217 21.98 16.23 -1.90
N THR A 218 22.05 14.91 -2.08
CA THR A 218 21.81 14.26 -3.38
C THR A 218 20.50 13.49 -3.44
N ILE A 219 19.73 13.44 -2.34
CA ILE A 219 18.38 12.88 -2.28
C ILE A 219 17.44 13.78 -1.47
N ILE A 220 16.21 13.92 -1.94
CA ILE A 220 15.12 14.68 -1.33
C ILE A 220 13.89 13.78 -1.10
N LYS A 221 13.11 14.10 -0.06
CA LYS A 221 11.83 13.45 0.22
C LYS A 221 10.69 14.40 -0.14
N PHE A 222 9.84 13.99 -1.09
CA PHE A 222 8.64 14.75 -1.46
C PHE A 222 7.45 14.47 -0.53
N GLY A 223 7.42 13.30 0.11
CA GLY A 223 6.32 12.89 0.97
C GLY A 223 6.42 11.41 1.34
N GLY A 224 5.40 10.88 2.03
CA GLY A 224 5.38 9.48 2.51
C GLY A 224 5.81 8.45 1.45
N GLY A 225 6.98 7.83 1.63
CA GLY A 225 7.51 6.82 0.71
C GLY A 225 7.85 7.34 -0.69
N PHE A 226 7.91 8.66 -0.92
CA PHE A 226 8.17 9.29 -2.21
C PHE A 226 9.43 10.16 -2.15
N TYR A 227 10.46 9.71 -2.85
CA TYR A 227 11.80 10.27 -2.84
C TYR A 227 12.30 10.49 -4.27
N CYS A 228 13.14 11.50 -4.44
CA CYS A 228 13.85 11.78 -5.68
C CYS A 228 15.34 11.93 -5.37
N GLY A 229 16.20 11.25 -6.13
CA GLY A 229 17.65 11.32 -5.94
C GLY A 229 18.36 11.61 -7.25
N LYS A 230 19.41 12.41 -7.21
CA LYS A 230 20.26 12.69 -8.36
C LYS A 230 21.27 11.56 -8.52
N VAL A 231 21.14 10.79 -9.59
CA VAL A 231 22.05 9.68 -9.95
C VAL A 231 22.72 10.04 -11.26
N ASP A 232 24.04 10.20 -11.22
CA ASP A 232 24.84 10.70 -12.35
C ASP A 232 24.21 11.99 -12.93
N SER A 233 23.73 11.94 -14.18
CA SER A 233 23.13 13.06 -14.91
C SER A 233 21.61 13.12 -14.88
N ILE A 234 20.93 12.23 -14.14
CA ILE A 234 19.46 12.15 -14.10
C ILE A 234 18.90 12.21 -12.68
N TYR A 235 17.59 12.43 -12.59
CA TYR A 235 16.83 12.40 -11.34
C TYR A 235 15.96 11.14 -11.29
N VAL A 236 16.09 10.37 -10.23
CA VAL A 236 15.51 9.04 -10.10
C VAL A 236 14.50 9.01 -8.95
N ILE A 237 13.27 8.60 -9.26
CA ILE A 237 12.21 8.43 -8.28
C ILE A 237 12.32 7.05 -7.63
N ASN A 238 12.38 7.04 -6.29
CA ASN A 238 12.38 5.83 -5.46
C ASN A 238 13.42 4.77 -5.86
N GLY A 239 14.64 5.17 -6.23
CA GLY A 239 15.71 4.25 -6.66
C GLY A 239 16.08 3.18 -5.63
N PHE A 240 15.95 3.48 -4.33
CA PHE A 240 16.14 2.52 -3.22
C PHE A 240 15.28 1.25 -3.38
N TYR A 241 14.13 1.35 -4.07
CA TYR A 241 13.24 0.22 -4.30
C TYR A 241 13.92 -0.87 -5.13
N MET A 242 14.87 -0.55 -6.02
CA MET A 242 15.55 -1.55 -6.83
C MET A 242 16.43 -2.47 -5.97
N ASN A 243 17.25 -1.91 -5.08
CA ASN A 243 18.07 -2.70 -4.16
C ASN A 243 17.21 -3.46 -3.14
N MET A 244 16.12 -2.85 -2.68
CA MET A 244 15.20 -3.56 -1.80
C MET A 244 14.55 -4.76 -2.51
N ARG A 245 14.09 -4.57 -3.75
CA ARG A 245 13.48 -5.62 -4.57
C ARG A 245 14.47 -6.75 -4.88
N SER A 246 15.71 -6.42 -5.26
CA SER A 246 16.72 -7.42 -5.62
C SER A 246 17.00 -8.41 -4.49
N LYS A 247 16.94 -7.97 -3.23
CA LYS A 247 17.08 -8.86 -2.06
C LYS A 247 15.99 -9.94 -1.97
N PHE A 248 14.84 -9.76 -2.60
CA PHE A 248 13.73 -10.74 -2.64
C PHE A 248 13.67 -11.53 -3.94
N THR A 249 14.29 -11.04 -5.00
CA THR A 249 14.24 -11.66 -6.33
C THR A 249 15.58 -12.24 -6.78
N ALA A 250 16.63 -12.14 -5.95
CA ALA A 250 17.93 -12.75 -6.23
C ALA A 250 17.79 -14.29 -6.34
N PRO A 251 18.33 -14.93 -7.39
CA PRO A 251 18.25 -16.38 -7.58
C PRO A 251 18.73 -17.16 -6.34
N GLY A 252 18.04 -18.24 -6.02
CA GLY A 252 18.38 -19.10 -4.87
C GLY A 252 17.96 -18.53 -3.51
N THR A 253 17.39 -17.33 -3.46
CA THR A 253 16.83 -16.76 -2.22
C THR A 253 15.34 -17.09 -2.07
N SER A 254 14.82 -16.96 -0.84
CA SER A 254 13.40 -17.18 -0.53
C SER A 254 13.00 -16.38 0.70
N ILE A 255 11.72 -16.06 0.84
CA ILE A 255 11.16 -15.79 2.17
C ILE A 255 10.67 -17.09 2.80
N TYR A 256 10.58 -17.12 4.12
CA TYR A 256 9.86 -18.16 4.86
C TYR A 256 8.74 -17.51 5.66
N TYR A 257 7.50 -17.93 5.46
CA TYR A 257 6.33 -17.30 6.05
C TYR A 257 5.62 -18.19 7.07
N TYR A 258 4.82 -17.52 7.91
CA TYR A 258 3.89 -18.08 8.88
C TYR A 258 2.59 -17.29 8.78
N GLU A 259 1.50 -17.97 8.48
CA GLU A 259 0.15 -17.45 8.69
C GLU A 259 -0.25 -17.78 10.11
N VAL A 260 -0.50 -16.76 10.92
CA VAL A 260 -0.76 -16.91 12.34
C VAL A 260 -2.07 -16.25 12.74
N GLU A 261 -2.71 -16.82 13.74
CA GLU A 261 -3.89 -16.25 14.39
C GLU A 261 -3.79 -16.31 15.90
N TRP A 262 -4.42 -15.37 16.60
CA TRP A 262 -4.52 -15.39 18.06
C TRP A 262 -5.74 -14.62 18.57
N PRO A 263 -6.23 -14.95 19.78
CA PRO A 263 -7.32 -14.21 20.40
C PRO A 263 -6.96 -12.72 20.61
N ALA A 264 -7.85 -11.82 20.24
CA ALA A 264 -7.64 -10.37 20.31
C ALA A 264 -7.50 -9.86 21.76
N ASP A 265 -8.10 -10.54 22.73
CA ASP A 265 -7.98 -10.27 24.16
C ASP A 265 -6.62 -10.70 24.75
N LYS A 266 -5.98 -11.71 24.14
CA LYS A 266 -4.67 -12.22 24.55
C LYS A 266 -3.54 -11.25 24.26
N MET A 267 -3.57 -10.60 23.10
CA MET A 267 -2.53 -9.66 22.69
C MET A 267 -3.09 -8.64 21.70
N LYS A 268 -3.06 -7.36 22.09
CA LYS A 268 -3.43 -6.26 21.19
C LYS A 268 -2.51 -6.24 19.98
N TRP A 269 -3.07 -5.89 18.82
CA TRP A 269 -2.30 -5.73 17.58
C TRP A 269 -1.07 -4.83 17.71
N GLU A 270 -1.19 -3.74 18.46
CA GLU A 270 -0.07 -2.82 18.73
C GLU A 270 1.07 -3.51 19.48
N ASP A 271 0.76 -4.30 20.51
CA ASP A 271 1.73 -5.07 21.28
C ASP A 271 2.37 -6.17 20.43
N PHE A 272 1.57 -6.84 19.59
CA PHE A 272 2.10 -7.80 18.62
C PHE A 272 3.15 -7.14 17.72
N ARG A 273 2.86 -5.98 17.14
CA ARG A 273 3.80 -5.28 16.25
C ARG A 273 5.00 -4.68 16.99
N GLY A 274 4.78 -4.06 18.15
CA GLY A 274 5.77 -3.23 18.83
C GLY A 274 6.63 -3.98 19.84
N LYS A 275 6.02 -4.89 20.62
CA LYS A 275 6.69 -5.59 21.72
C LYS A 275 7.05 -7.03 21.35
N PHE A 276 6.14 -7.73 20.67
CA PHE A 276 6.35 -9.14 20.30
C PHE A 276 7.27 -9.28 19.08
N LEU A 277 6.92 -8.65 17.94
CA LEU A 277 7.80 -8.62 16.76
C LEU A 277 9.01 -7.69 16.97
N GLY A 278 8.78 -6.55 17.63
CA GLY A 278 9.76 -5.48 17.79
C GLY A 278 9.61 -4.36 16.73
N PRO A 279 10.12 -3.14 16.99
CA PRO A 279 10.10 -2.00 16.07
C PRO A 279 10.96 -2.22 14.81
N THR A 280 10.80 -1.35 13.81
CA THR A 280 11.45 -1.49 12.49
C THR A 280 12.97 -1.49 12.58
N ASP A 281 13.53 -0.67 13.47
CA ASP A 281 14.96 -0.64 13.77
C ASP A 281 15.30 -1.75 14.77
N PRO A 282 16.08 -2.78 14.38
CA PRO A 282 16.46 -3.86 15.27
C PRO A 282 17.30 -3.40 16.47
N ALA A 283 18.08 -2.32 16.34
CA ALA A 283 18.90 -1.79 17.44
C ALA A 283 18.03 -1.18 18.56
N ALA A 284 16.84 -0.69 18.22
CA ALA A 284 15.86 -0.19 19.17
C ALA A 284 14.87 -1.26 19.66
N ALA A 285 15.04 -2.53 19.25
CA ALA A 285 14.09 -3.57 19.56
C ALA A 285 14.25 -4.10 20.99
N PRO A 286 13.14 -4.30 21.75
CA PRO A 286 13.22 -4.90 23.08
C PRO A 286 13.92 -6.27 23.03
N ALA A 287 14.76 -6.57 24.03
CA ALA A 287 15.57 -7.79 24.05
C ALA A 287 14.76 -9.08 23.93
N GLY A 288 13.52 -9.10 24.42
CA GLY A 288 12.62 -10.26 24.34
C GLY A 288 11.75 -10.31 23.08
N SER A 289 11.84 -9.32 22.18
CA SER A 289 11.11 -9.28 20.91
C SER A 289 11.80 -10.15 19.85
N LEU A 290 11.06 -10.61 18.83
CA LEU A 290 11.64 -11.42 17.75
C LEU A 290 12.82 -10.73 17.05
N ARG A 291 12.69 -9.44 16.72
CA ARG A 291 13.79 -8.68 16.12
C ARG A 291 14.97 -8.51 17.07
N GLY A 292 14.71 -8.29 18.36
CA GLY A 292 15.77 -8.17 19.37
C GLY A 292 16.54 -9.48 19.57
N LEU A 293 15.86 -10.62 19.49
CA LEU A 293 16.46 -11.95 19.60
C LEU A 293 17.27 -12.33 18.34
N ILE A 294 16.83 -11.92 17.15
CA ILE A 294 17.52 -12.21 15.89
C ILE A 294 18.75 -11.30 15.68
N TYR A 295 18.69 -10.06 16.19
CA TYR A 295 19.74 -9.07 15.99
C TYR A 295 20.98 -9.30 16.87
N LYS A 296 20.81 -9.95 18.03
CA LYS A 296 21.88 -10.30 18.96
C LYS A 296 22.50 -11.64 18.62
#